data_AF-A0A9Q3CKJ8-F1
#
_entry.id   AF-A0A9Q3CKJ8-F1
#
_cell.length_a   1.000
_cell.length_b   1.000
_cell.length_c   1.000
_cell.angle_alpha   90.00
_cell.angle_beta   90.00
_cell.angle_gamma   90.00
#
_symmetry.space_group_name_H-M   'P 1'
#
loop_
_entity.id
_entity.type
_entity.pdbx_description
1 polymer ?
#
loop_
_entity_poly.entity_id
_entity_poly.type
_entity_poly.pdbx_seq_one_letter_code
_entity_poly.pdbx_strand_id
1 'polypeptide(L)'
;MPKASQRLPLLQTLNSLKLINALSSDSDSDIQEDIISLDMITSQRYINPHRRYPSHYMTTQEAFEKLVAQILAHKTFQNLSPKKQCNPAIQLAVALSRLGSNGNGAALGKIGMLSGISHGAIVLYNQRVIQILMKMKRKVIMWPTREQQREISQVMQAEGFAGCIGFIDGSLIPLSQHPTNNGEAYFDCKKR
;
A
#
# COMPACT_ATOMS: atom_id res chain seq x y z
N MET A 1 17.64 -7.27 7.18
CA MET A 1 16.64 -7.32 8.28
C MET A 1 16.28 -5.87 8.64
N PRO A 2 15.06 -5.55 9.12
CA PRO A 2 14.88 -4.29 9.85
C PRO A 2 15.87 -4.26 11.00
N LYS A 3 16.39 -3.08 11.32
CA LYS A 3 17.18 -2.92 12.53
C LYS A 3 16.31 -3.31 13.74
N ALA A 4 16.90 -3.96 14.74
CA ALA A 4 16.20 -4.40 15.95
C ALA A 4 15.36 -3.27 16.59
N SER A 5 15.79 -2.02 16.42
CA SER A 5 15.10 -0.81 16.86
C SER A 5 13.71 -0.59 16.24
N GLN A 6 13.46 -1.06 15.02
CA GLN A 6 12.17 -0.85 14.31
C GLN A 6 11.14 -1.96 14.59
N ARG A 7 11.60 -3.14 15.03
CA ARG A 7 10.71 -4.25 15.46
C ARG A 7 10.23 -4.07 16.88
N LEU A 8 11.04 -3.41 17.70
CA LEU A 8 10.78 -3.21 19.12
C LEU A 8 9.40 -2.59 19.39
N PRO A 9 8.95 -1.53 18.69
CA PRO A 9 7.67 -0.88 18.98
C PRO A 9 6.46 -1.76 18.65
N LEU A 10 6.52 -2.49 17.54
CA LEU A 10 5.44 -3.39 17.10
C LEU A 10 5.35 -4.63 17.99
N LEU A 11 6.50 -5.20 18.39
CA LEU A 11 6.56 -6.31 19.34
C LEU A 11 6.12 -5.87 20.75
N GLN A 12 6.50 -4.67 21.18
CA GLN A 12 6.03 -4.08 22.44
C GLN A 12 4.51 -3.91 22.42
N THR A 13 3.97 -3.35 21.33
CA THR A 13 2.52 -3.16 21.16
C THR A 13 1.77 -4.49 21.16
N LEU A 14 2.27 -5.50 20.44
CA LEU A 14 1.72 -6.85 20.42
C LEU A 14 1.75 -7.50 21.81
N ASN A 15 2.87 -7.37 22.54
CA ASN A 15 3.00 -7.92 23.89
C ASN A 15 2.08 -7.21 24.90
N SER A 16 1.95 -5.89 24.81
CA SER A 16 1.01 -5.11 25.63
C SER A 16 -0.43 -5.53 25.37
N LEU A 17 -0.83 -5.72 24.10
CA LEU A 17 -2.17 -6.18 23.74
C LEU A 17 -2.43 -7.61 24.22
N LYS A 18 -1.47 -8.53 24.05
CA LYS A 18 -1.55 -9.91 24.59
C LYS A 18 -1.72 -9.94 26.11
N LEU A 19 -1.01 -9.06 26.83
CA LEU A 19 -1.11 -8.93 28.28
C LEU A 19 -2.48 -8.38 28.70
N ILE A 20 -2.96 -7.31 28.04
CA ILE A 20 -4.27 -6.72 28.32
C ILE A 20 -5.39 -7.74 28.09
N ASN A 21 -5.32 -8.51 26.99
CA ASN A 21 -6.28 -9.56 26.70
C ASN A 21 -6.25 -10.72 27.70
N ALA A 22 -5.08 -11.05 28.26
CA ALA A 22 -4.94 -12.08 29.28
C ALA A 22 -5.40 -11.64 30.68
N LEU A 23 -5.38 -10.33 30.96
CA LEU A 23 -5.86 -9.74 32.22
C LEU A 23 -7.35 -9.39 32.19
N SER A 24 -7.96 -9.34 30.99
CA SER A 24 -9.39 -9.13 30.84
C SER A 24 -10.13 -10.46 31.06
N SER A 25 -11.09 -10.47 32.00
CA SER A 25 -11.93 -11.63 32.28
C SER A 25 -12.90 -11.94 31.14
N ASP A 26 -13.21 -10.92 30.34
CA ASP A 26 -14.02 -11.01 29.13
C ASP A 26 -13.11 -10.92 27.90
N SER A 27 -13.30 -11.87 26.98
CA SER A 27 -12.65 -11.83 25.66
C SER A 27 -13.22 -10.69 24.83
N ASP A 28 -12.52 -9.56 24.81
CA ASP A 28 -12.85 -8.41 23.95
C ASP A 28 -12.50 -8.77 22.50
N SER A 29 -13.54 -9.01 21.68
CA SER A 29 -13.39 -9.40 20.28
C SER A 29 -12.58 -8.38 19.48
N ASP A 30 -12.67 -7.09 19.82
CA ASP A 30 -11.95 -6.03 19.12
C ASP A 30 -10.44 -6.11 19.45
N ILE A 31 -10.07 -6.43 20.70
CA ILE A 31 -8.67 -6.63 21.12
C ILE A 31 -8.11 -7.92 20.50
N GLN A 32 -8.92 -8.97 20.41
CA GLN A 32 -8.54 -10.24 19.84
C GLN A 32 -8.30 -10.16 18.32
N GLU A 33 -9.13 -9.39 17.59
CA GLU A 33 -8.91 -9.06 16.17
C GLU A 33 -7.63 -8.22 15.96
N ASP A 34 -7.35 -7.25 16.84
CA ASP A 34 -6.13 -6.45 16.78
C ASP A 34 -4.88 -7.32 17.07
N ILE A 35 -4.95 -8.24 18.03
CA ILE A 35 -3.87 -9.22 18.30
C ILE A 35 -3.64 -10.11 17.09
N ILE A 36 -4.69 -10.65 16.46
CA ILE A 36 -4.57 -11.50 15.27
C ILE A 36 -3.98 -10.70 14.11
N SER A 37 -4.43 -9.46 13.91
CA SER A 37 -3.94 -8.58 12.84
C SER A 37 -2.46 -8.23 13.04
N LEU A 38 -2.06 -7.82 14.24
CA LEU A 38 -0.65 -7.53 14.55
C LEU A 38 0.21 -8.80 14.52
N ASP A 39 -0.27 -9.93 15.05
CA ASP A 39 0.45 -11.20 15.01
C ASP A 39 0.65 -11.64 13.55
N MET A 40 -0.35 -11.50 12.67
CA MET A 40 -0.21 -11.74 11.23
C MET A 40 0.83 -10.82 10.58
N ILE A 41 0.87 -9.54 10.94
CA ILE A 41 1.86 -8.57 10.43
C ILE A 41 3.27 -8.89 10.94
N THR A 42 3.42 -9.38 12.18
CA THR A 42 4.73 -9.70 12.79
C THR A 42 5.22 -11.11 12.49
N SER A 43 4.32 -12.09 12.32
CA SER A 43 4.59 -13.53 12.19
C SER A 43 4.64 -13.99 10.73
N GLN A 44 3.88 -13.37 9.81
CA GLN A 44 4.01 -13.67 8.38
C GLN A 44 5.13 -12.87 7.72
N ARG A 45 5.66 -13.42 6.62
CA ARG A 45 6.77 -12.97 5.75
C ARG A 45 6.64 -11.55 5.14
N TYR A 46 5.98 -10.60 5.79
CA TYR A 46 5.86 -9.21 5.33
C TYR A 46 7.12 -8.38 5.58
N ILE A 47 8.06 -8.90 6.38
CA ILE A 47 9.33 -8.24 6.70
C ILE A 47 10.53 -9.21 6.55
N ASN A 48 10.58 -9.99 5.45
CA ASN A 48 11.69 -10.92 5.18
C ASN A 48 12.60 -10.39 4.03
N PRO A 49 13.90 -10.15 4.27
CA PRO A 49 14.79 -9.45 3.33
C PRO A 49 15.36 -10.30 2.18
N HIS A 50 15.03 -11.60 2.03
CA HIS A 50 15.77 -12.50 1.12
C HIS A 50 14.97 -13.23 0.04
N ARG A 51 13.76 -12.78 -0.30
CA ARG A 51 13.15 -13.10 -1.60
C ARG A 51 12.53 -11.83 -2.14
N ARG A 52 12.77 -11.56 -3.45
CA ARG A 52 12.14 -10.51 -4.26
C ARG A 52 10.86 -10.01 -3.59
N TYR A 53 10.87 -8.75 -3.13
CA TYR A 53 9.78 -8.07 -2.44
C TYR A 53 8.41 -8.66 -2.85
N PRO A 54 7.68 -9.38 -1.98
CA PRO A 54 6.35 -9.82 -2.33
C PRO A 54 5.48 -8.56 -2.45
N SER A 55 5.04 -8.33 -3.68
CA SER A 55 4.23 -7.23 -4.20
C SER A 55 2.85 -7.14 -3.52
N HIS A 56 2.83 -6.85 -2.23
CA HIS A 56 1.59 -6.67 -1.47
C HIS A 56 1.44 -5.26 -0.90
N TYR A 57 2.50 -4.46 -0.87
CA TYR A 57 2.42 -3.04 -0.56
C TYR A 57 3.27 -2.27 -1.57
N MET A 58 2.66 -1.37 -2.34
CA MET A 58 3.28 -0.59 -3.43
C MET A 58 4.28 0.48 -2.95
N THR A 59 4.76 0.40 -1.70
CA THR A 59 5.46 1.50 -1.06
C THR A 59 6.70 1.04 -0.31
N THR A 60 7.67 1.95 -0.16
CA THR A 60 8.82 1.73 0.72
C THR A 60 8.40 1.91 2.18
N GLN A 61 9.13 1.30 3.10
CA GLN A 61 8.88 1.45 4.54
C GLN A 61 8.90 2.92 4.97
N GLU A 62 9.87 3.70 4.49
CA GLU A 62 9.99 5.12 4.82
C GLU A 62 8.78 5.93 4.32
N ALA A 63 8.31 5.64 3.11
CA ALA A 63 7.13 6.30 2.56
C ALA A 63 5.86 5.89 3.33
N PHE A 64 5.75 4.63 3.76
CA PHE A 64 4.66 4.18 4.63
C PHE A 64 4.64 4.92 5.96
N GLU A 65 5.78 4.99 6.66
CA GLU A 65 5.90 5.69 7.95
C GLU A 65 5.55 7.18 7.82
N LYS A 66 6.05 7.85 6.76
CA LYS A 66 5.68 9.25 6.46
C LYS A 66 4.20 9.43 6.20
N LEU A 67 3.56 8.49 5.49
CA LEU A 67 2.11 8.53 5.24
C LEU A 67 1.32 8.32 6.53
N VAL A 68 1.70 7.35 7.37
CA VAL A 68 1.06 7.11 8.68
C VAL A 68 1.12 8.37 9.55
N ALA A 69 2.28 9.03 9.63
CA ALA A 69 2.44 10.26 10.39
C ALA A 69 1.50 11.38 9.89
N GLN A 70 1.35 11.54 8.58
CA GLN A 70 0.44 12.54 8.00
C GLN A 70 -1.03 12.19 8.20
N ILE A 71 -1.36 10.91 8.20
CA ILE A 71 -2.70 10.38 8.38
C ILE A 71 -3.18 10.50 9.83
N LEU A 72 -2.30 10.22 10.81
CA LEU A 72 -2.61 10.33 12.25
C LEU A 72 -3.05 11.73 12.67
N ALA A 73 -2.52 12.77 12.01
CA ALA A 73 -2.89 14.15 12.25
C ALA A 73 -4.29 14.53 11.71
N HIS A 74 -4.92 13.66 10.90
CA HIS A 74 -6.16 14.00 10.20
C HIS A 74 -7.41 13.62 11.01
N LYS A 75 -8.38 14.55 11.08
CA LYS A 75 -9.65 14.40 11.84
C LYS A 75 -10.44 13.13 11.51
N THR A 76 -10.36 12.62 10.28
CA THR A 76 -11.02 11.37 9.85
C THR A 76 -10.60 10.14 10.67
N PHE A 77 -9.40 10.17 11.26
CA PHE A 77 -8.85 9.10 12.09
C PHE A 77 -8.85 9.45 13.59
N GLN A 78 -9.44 10.60 13.95
CA GLN A 78 -9.64 11.02 15.33
C GLN A 78 -11.10 10.74 15.67
N ASN A 79 -11.35 9.66 16.42
CA ASN A 79 -12.69 9.38 16.91
C ASN A 79 -12.94 10.12 18.23
N LEU A 80 -14.01 10.90 18.27
CA LEU A 80 -14.52 11.51 19.52
C LEU A 80 -15.53 10.59 20.23
N SER A 81 -15.88 9.46 19.63
CA SER A 81 -16.77 8.46 20.21
C SER A 81 -16.02 7.56 21.23
N PRO A 82 -16.74 7.01 22.24
CA PRO A 82 -16.17 6.04 23.19
C PRO A 82 -15.60 4.78 22.52
N LYS A 83 -16.11 4.41 21.34
CA LYS A 83 -15.59 3.25 20.61
C LYS A 83 -14.29 3.60 19.89
N LYS A 84 -13.18 3.01 20.34
CA LYS A 84 -11.86 3.22 19.72
C LYS A 84 -11.91 2.79 18.25
N GLN A 85 -11.36 3.63 17.38
CA GLN A 85 -11.14 3.25 15.98
C GLN A 85 -9.92 2.33 15.89
N CYS A 86 -9.97 1.38 14.96
CA CYS A 86 -8.81 0.57 14.59
C CYS A 86 -7.62 1.48 14.21
N ASN A 87 -6.40 1.04 14.52
CA ASN A 87 -5.19 1.81 14.32
C ASN A 87 -5.09 2.35 12.87
N PRO A 88 -4.87 3.67 12.65
CA PRO A 88 -4.76 4.23 11.30
C PRO A 88 -3.67 3.59 10.43
N ALA A 89 -2.62 3.04 11.04
CA ALA A 89 -1.60 2.27 10.32
C ALA A 89 -2.15 0.96 9.73
N ILE A 90 -3.05 0.27 10.45
CA ILE A 90 -3.72 -0.95 9.97
C ILE A 90 -4.69 -0.59 8.84
N GLN A 91 -5.48 0.48 9.02
CA GLN A 91 -6.39 0.97 7.99
C GLN A 91 -5.63 1.32 6.69
N LEU A 92 -4.46 1.98 6.82
CA LEU A 92 -3.58 2.32 5.70
C LEU A 92 -2.99 1.08 5.04
N ALA A 93 -2.47 0.13 5.82
CA ALA A 93 -1.90 -1.10 5.28
C ALA A 93 -2.96 -1.86 4.45
N VAL A 94 -4.14 -2.11 5.01
CA VAL A 94 -5.22 -2.83 4.33
C VAL A 94 -5.64 -2.11 3.04
N ALA A 95 -5.76 -0.78 3.08
CA ALA A 95 -6.11 0.00 1.90
C ALA A 95 -5.02 -0.06 0.82
N LEU A 96 -3.74 0.11 1.18
CA LEU A 96 -2.62 0.03 0.24
C LEU A 96 -2.45 -1.37 -0.35
N SER A 97 -2.69 -2.41 0.45
CA SER A 97 -2.67 -3.80 -0.02
C SER A 97 -3.73 -4.05 -1.08
N ARG A 98 -4.94 -3.52 -0.86
CA ARG A 98 -6.02 -3.60 -1.84
C ARG A 98 -5.74 -2.77 -3.09
N LEU A 99 -5.28 -1.53 -2.94
CA LEU A 99 -4.95 -0.62 -4.06
C LEU A 99 -3.76 -1.13 -4.89
N GLY A 100 -2.84 -1.87 -4.28
CA GLY A 100 -1.72 -2.52 -4.94
C GLY A 100 -2.05 -3.86 -5.60
N SER A 101 -3.28 -4.37 -5.41
CA SER A 101 -3.72 -5.64 -5.96
C SER A 101 -4.61 -5.42 -7.18
N ASN A 102 -4.53 -6.33 -8.16
CA ASN A 102 -5.36 -6.28 -9.38
C ASN A 102 -6.28 -7.51 -9.49
N GLY A 103 -7.41 -7.34 -10.19
CA GLY A 103 -8.39 -8.40 -10.44
C GLY A 103 -8.86 -9.08 -9.14
N ASN A 104 -8.83 -10.42 -9.13
CA ASN A 104 -9.20 -11.22 -7.96
C ASN A 104 -8.31 -10.97 -6.73
N GLY A 105 -7.16 -10.32 -6.89
CA GLY A 105 -6.30 -9.88 -5.79
C GLY A 105 -6.94 -8.80 -4.92
N ALA A 106 -7.71 -7.88 -5.53
CA ALA A 106 -8.35 -6.75 -4.83
C ALA A 106 -9.75 -7.09 -4.27
N ALA A 107 -10.18 -8.35 -4.41
CA ALA A 107 -11.46 -8.83 -3.94
C ALA A 107 -11.56 -8.71 -2.42
N LEU A 108 -12.68 -8.18 -1.92
CA LEU A 108 -12.91 -7.96 -0.49
C LEU A 108 -12.78 -9.25 0.32
N GLY A 109 -13.26 -10.37 -0.21
CA GLY A 109 -13.16 -11.68 0.46
C GLY A 109 -11.71 -12.14 0.62
N LYS A 110 -10.86 -11.91 -0.38
CA LYS A 110 -9.43 -12.25 -0.29
C LYS A 110 -8.70 -11.35 0.70
N ILE A 111 -8.94 -10.04 0.65
CA ILE A 111 -8.35 -9.09 1.59
C ILE A 111 -8.83 -9.36 3.02
N GLY A 112 -10.12 -9.67 3.21
CA GLY A 112 -10.69 -10.03 4.51
C GLY A 112 -10.12 -11.32 5.07
N MET A 113 -9.95 -12.35 4.24
CA MET A 113 -9.28 -13.60 4.65
C MET A 113 -7.82 -13.36 5.07
N LEU A 114 -7.10 -12.49 4.34
CA LEU A 114 -5.69 -12.20 4.63
C LEU A 114 -5.50 -11.30 5.85
N SER A 115 -6.42 -10.37 6.10
CA SER A 115 -6.31 -9.37 7.17
C SER A 115 -7.12 -9.70 8.42
N GLY A 116 -8.05 -10.66 8.36
CA GLY A 116 -8.98 -10.94 9.44
C GLY A 116 -10.09 -9.89 9.60
N ILE A 117 -10.23 -8.95 8.66
CA ILE A 117 -11.12 -7.78 8.80
C ILE A 117 -12.43 -8.00 8.03
N SER A 118 -13.54 -7.56 8.62
CA SER A 118 -14.85 -7.61 7.99
C SER A 118 -14.91 -6.78 6.70
N HIS A 119 -15.77 -7.20 5.76
CA HIS A 119 -15.91 -6.55 4.45
C HIS A 119 -16.30 -5.06 4.59
N GLY A 120 -17.21 -4.75 5.50
CA GLY A 120 -17.64 -3.38 5.78
C GLY A 120 -16.51 -2.49 6.29
N ALA A 121 -15.68 -3.01 7.19
CA ALA A 121 -14.51 -2.30 7.69
C ALA A 121 -13.46 -2.07 6.59
N ILE A 122 -13.18 -3.06 5.73
CA ILE A 122 -12.28 -2.88 4.58
C ILE A 122 -12.76 -1.76 3.66
N VAL A 123 -14.05 -1.71 3.33
CA VAL A 123 -14.61 -0.64 2.50
C VAL A 123 -14.43 0.72 3.16
N LEU A 124 -14.73 0.81 4.47
CA LEU A 124 -14.56 2.04 5.24
C LEU A 124 -13.09 2.51 5.27
N TYR A 125 -12.14 1.60 5.50
CA TYR A 125 -10.71 1.92 5.55
C TYR A 125 -10.23 2.44 4.19
N ASN A 126 -10.63 1.80 3.11
CA ASN A 126 -10.31 2.26 1.75
C ASN A 126 -10.86 3.67 1.49
N GLN A 127 -12.12 3.93 1.84
CA GLN A 127 -12.72 5.25 1.64
C GLN A 127 -11.95 6.34 2.41
N ARG A 128 -11.63 6.11 3.68
CA ARG A 128 -10.87 7.06 4.51
C ARG A 128 -9.48 7.34 3.96
N VAL A 129 -8.76 6.29 3.57
CA VAL A 129 -7.41 6.41 3.00
C VAL A 129 -7.44 7.15 1.67
N ILE A 130 -8.35 6.79 0.75
CA ILE A 130 -8.49 7.47 -0.55
C ILE A 130 -8.82 8.96 -0.35
N GLN A 131 -9.70 9.31 0.57
CA GLN A 131 -10.04 10.71 0.86
C GLN A 131 -8.80 11.53 1.25
N ILE A 132 -7.92 10.97 2.08
CA ILE A 132 -6.71 11.68 2.53
C ILE A 132 -5.66 11.75 1.43
N LEU A 133 -5.46 10.65 0.69
CA LEU A 133 -4.57 10.65 -0.47
C LEU A 133 -5.03 11.70 -1.50
N MET A 134 -6.33 11.84 -1.74
CA MET A 134 -6.88 12.87 -2.64
C MET A 134 -6.66 14.30 -2.12
N LYS A 135 -6.75 14.54 -0.82
CA LYS A 135 -6.39 15.85 -0.23
C LYS A 135 -4.90 16.16 -0.37
N MET A 136 -4.05 15.14 -0.28
CA MET A 136 -2.59 15.26 -0.41
C MET A 136 -2.12 15.32 -1.85
N LYS A 137 -2.93 14.85 -2.82
CA LYS A 137 -2.58 14.72 -4.24
C LYS A 137 -1.85 15.94 -4.80
N ARG A 138 -2.34 17.16 -4.52
CA ARG A 138 -1.75 18.40 -5.04
C ARG A 138 -0.33 18.69 -4.54
N LYS A 139 0.06 18.15 -3.38
CA LYS A 139 1.40 18.33 -2.82
C LYS A 139 2.38 17.26 -3.30
N VAL A 140 1.87 16.07 -3.66
CA VAL A 140 2.70 14.88 -3.92
C VAL A 140 2.80 14.58 -5.41
N ILE A 141 1.70 14.75 -6.16
CA ILE A 141 1.66 14.54 -7.61
C ILE A 141 1.84 15.90 -8.27
N MET A 142 3.09 16.25 -8.52
CA MET A 142 3.46 17.46 -9.26
C MET A 142 4.06 17.05 -10.60
N TRP A 143 3.72 17.81 -11.63
CA TRP A 143 4.42 17.70 -12.91
C TRP A 143 5.86 18.19 -12.72
N PRO A 144 6.89 17.52 -13.28
CA PRO A 144 8.26 17.97 -13.18
C PRO A 144 8.41 19.41 -13.68
N THR A 145 9.26 20.19 -13.04
CA THR A 145 9.56 21.57 -13.45
C THR A 145 10.28 21.60 -14.80
N ARG A 146 10.36 22.76 -15.46
CA ARG A 146 11.10 22.89 -16.74
C ARG A 146 12.59 22.52 -16.64
N GLU A 147 13.16 22.62 -15.46
CA GLU A 147 14.55 22.22 -15.19
C GLU A 147 14.64 20.69 -15.09
N GLN A 148 13.78 20.08 -14.27
CA GLN A 148 13.69 18.62 -14.15
C GLN A 148 13.32 17.96 -15.48
N GLN A 149 12.42 18.55 -16.27
CA GLN A 149 12.10 18.07 -17.62
C GLN A 149 13.31 18.10 -18.56
N ARG A 150 14.17 19.12 -18.45
CA ARG A 150 15.41 19.19 -19.26
C ARG A 150 16.39 18.10 -18.84
N GLU A 151 16.58 17.89 -17.55
CA GLU A 151 17.42 16.81 -17.03
C GLU A 151 16.91 15.44 -17.47
N ILE A 152 15.61 15.17 -17.30
CA ILE A 152 15.00 13.91 -17.73
C ILE A 152 15.16 13.73 -19.25
N SER A 153 14.91 14.78 -20.04
CA SER A 153 15.07 14.71 -21.49
C SER A 153 16.51 14.45 -21.92
N GLN A 154 17.52 14.96 -21.20
CA GLN A 154 18.92 14.68 -21.52
C GLN A 154 19.27 13.22 -21.23
N VAL A 155 18.84 12.68 -20.09
CA VAL A 155 19.01 11.26 -19.76
C VAL A 155 18.32 10.37 -20.79
N MET A 156 17.07 10.69 -21.13
CA MET A 156 16.30 9.90 -22.10
C MET A 156 16.86 10.00 -23.52
N GLN A 157 17.45 11.15 -23.89
CA GLN A 157 18.12 11.30 -25.17
C GLN A 157 19.32 10.35 -25.32
N ALA A 158 20.08 10.11 -24.24
CA ALA A 158 21.17 9.13 -24.23
C ALA A 158 20.65 7.69 -24.47
N GLU A 159 19.43 7.40 -24.01
CA GLU A 159 18.72 6.14 -24.22
C GLU A 159 17.95 6.09 -25.56
N GLY A 160 18.08 7.11 -26.42
CA GLY A 160 17.45 7.18 -27.75
C GLY A 160 16.06 7.81 -27.80
N PHE A 161 15.54 8.32 -26.69
CA PHE A 161 14.22 8.98 -26.59
C PHE A 161 14.36 10.50 -26.46
N ALA A 162 14.78 11.16 -27.54
CA ALA A 162 14.96 12.61 -27.57
C ALA A 162 13.67 13.38 -27.26
N GLY A 163 13.72 14.33 -26.32
CA GLY A 163 12.57 15.11 -25.87
C GLY A 163 11.63 14.39 -24.91
N CYS A 164 11.92 13.13 -24.54
CA CYS A 164 11.09 12.38 -23.60
C CYS A 164 11.30 12.86 -22.17
N ILE A 165 10.22 13.26 -21.50
CA ILE A 165 10.22 13.80 -20.14
C ILE A 165 9.67 12.81 -19.09
N GLY A 166 9.47 11.55 -19.47
CA GLY A 166 9.01 10.47 -18.59
C GLY A 166 8.13 9.45 -19.31
N PHE A 167 7.81 8.37 -18.61
CA PHE A 167 6.90 7.33 -19.07
C PHE A 167 5.62 7.34 -18.23
N ILE A 168 4.49 7.18 -18.91
CA ILE A 168 3.20 6.88 -18.28
C ILE A 168 2.95 5.40 -18.56
N ASP A 169 2.29 4.70 -17.63
CA ASP A 169 2.04 3.26 -17.74
C ASP A 169 1.53 2.86 -19.13
N GLY A 170 1.98 1.68 -19.58
CA GLY A 170 1.89 1.24 -20.96
C GLY A 170 0.44 1.10 -21.42
N SER A 171 -0.01 2.04 -22.24
CA SER A 171 -1.21 1.83 -23.04
C SER A 171 -0.86 0.88 -24.18
N LEU A 172 -1.49 -0.30 -24.20
CA LEU A 172 -1.35 -1.24 -25.32
C LEU A 172 -1.97 -0.59 -26.55
N ILE A 173 -1.13 -0.19 -27.50
CA ILE A 173 -1.59 0.26 -28.81
C ILE A 173 -1.82 -1.00 -29.65
N PRO A 174 -3.07 -1.33 -30.02
CA PRO A 174 -3.33 -2.51 -30.85
C PRO A 174 -2.71 -2.30 -32.23
N LEU A 175 -1.66 -3.05 -32.53
CA LEU A 175 -1.02 -3.02 -33.84
C LEU A 175 -1.85 -3.83 -34.82
N SER A 176 -2.08 -3.31 -36.02
CA SER A 176 -2.81 -4.01 -37.09
C SER A 176 -1.99 -5.14 -37.72
N GLN A 177 -0.66 -5.10 -37.57
CA GLN A 177 0.27 -6.06 -38.13
C GLN A 177 1.31 -6.45 -37.09
N HIS A 178 1.74 -7.70 -37.15
CA HIS A 178 2.80 -8.22 -36.30
C HIS A 178 4.16 -7.63 -36.75
N PRO A 179 4.88 -6.90 -35.88
CA PRO A 179 6.18 -6.35 -36.24
C PRO A 179 7.18 -7.46 -36.62
N THR A 180 7.98 -7.21 -37.66
CA THR A 180 8.99 -8.19 -38.12
C THR A 180 10.12 -8.38 -37.10
N ASN A 181 10.52 -7.30 -36.43
CA ASN A 181 11.51 -7.35 -35.35
C ASN A 181 10.80 -7.47 -34.00
N ASN A 182 11.09 -8.57 -33.29
CA ASN A 182 10.64 -8.83 -31.91
C ASN A 182 9.10 -8.74 -31.73
N GLY A 183 8.32 -9.11 -32.75
CA GLY A 183 6.88 -8.89 -32.74
C GLY A 183 6.12 -9.62 -31.63
N GLU A 184 6.65 -10.73 -31.09
CA GLU A 184 6.07 -11.39 -29.90
C GLU A 184 6.03 -10.48 -28.67
N ALA A 185 6.95 -9.51 -28.56
CA ALA A 185 7.01 -8.56 -27.45
C ALA A 185 6.05 -7.37 -27.62
N TYR A 186 5.61 -7.09 -28.85
CA TYR A 186 4.85 -5.88 -29.19
C TYR A 186 3.43 -6.18 -29.72
N PHE A 187 3.17 -7.40 -30.18
CA PHE A 187 1.89 -7.83 -30.71
C PHE A 187 1.11 -8.56 -29.61
N ASP A 188 0.27 -7.82 -28.88
CA ASP A 188 -0.61 -8.41 -27.87
C ASP A 188 -1.82 -9.09 -28.54
N CYS A 189 -2.07 -10.36 -28.18
CA CYS A 189 -3.17 -11.18 -28.69
C CYS A 189 -4.50 -10.95 -27.96
N LYS A 190 -4.59 -9.96 -27.06
CA LYS A 190 -5.85 -9.64 -26.39
C LYS A 190 -6.93 -9.25 -27.42
N LYS A 191 -8.00 -10.05 -27.45
CA LYS A 191 -9.15 -9.82 -28.31
C LYS A 191 -9.79 -8.47 -27.99
N ARG A 192 -10.22 -7.78 -29.04
CA ARG A 192 -11.05 -6.57 -29.00
C ARG A 192 -12.36 -6.81 -28.26
#